data_AF-A0A7S4VYZ1-F1
#
_entry.id   AF-A0A7S4VYZ1-F1
#
_cell.length_a   1.000
_cell.length_b   1.000
_cell.length_c   1.000
_cell.angle_alpha   90.00
_cell.angle_beta   90.00
_cell.angle_gamma   90.00
#
_symmetry.space_group_name_H-M   'P 1'
#
loop_
_entity.id
_entity.type
_entity.pdbx_description
1 polymer ?
#
loop_
_entity_poly.entity_id
_entity_poly.type
_entity_poly.pdbx_seq_one_letter_code
_entity_poly.pdbx_strand_id
1 'polypeptide(L)'
;GGCHTKKARTTTTTTPCPKTAAPDHETTGSVSTRGSEDSDNDEEVYHGEIDWPKKELEKTASTFTVRTQKMVWVAALEAYIDITQGDIDPEKHHVRARAARLRSNIFTIPNEEWSQEYDQVMEEFMAIMAMSSYHDVLEMAQAGLDALSTKLEVNVPPMKKLHFAKTISAKDSVMNDGIPFILRPLVTSMVLPERRDVAPLPPPEHVPPIYSHYKDFDGHNLQLNGDHAKSQLYTWSTYGCIESSAVSSACRMMDVEDRSELIKGKVFVLLGAAASMSPFDTLLKLGATMICVDLPSSQLSDMMQKVATQGPEGTVMYLPVMRGDGGAFLYGEMRQGGGTPGADLIRHAPELAKWITKLLPNKRLVLCNLATSFGEESVRLAAATDLITKYVCEKRPTTEISYILSPNNVHAVTKEMAEDAEMRLHENPRWHRLFNSFPTLLVPSNTWKYPLEGTDLRILNSISLNHGSHFALGQVIKMWRAMIMYAKGHVVSANVCPPTRKMMETAADNVFFSVDFDGVQHITPIVSFDILASKSLMAALMLHDTSNENCCSNPLSSKKVAHPLDLFVNNSVHGGLWRCPCLWSSLGMPSKVMRNTVWKDPGWCPKGALAPNPPPNTMVEPGLCSDRVA
;
A
#
# COMPACT_ATOMS: atom_id res chain seq x y z
N GLY A 1 15.49 -27.50 -41.96
CA GLY A 1 16.75 -28.14 -42.41
C GLY A 1 17.59 -27.11 -43.14
N GLY A 2 18.93 -27.24 -43.15
CA GLY A 2 19.85 -26.14 -43.51
C GLY A 2 20.02 -25.16 -42.34
N CYS A 3 21.18 -24.85 -41.73
CA CYS A 3 22.61 -25.14 -41.96
C CYS A 3 23.42 -24.10 -42.77
N HIS A 4 24.60 -23.70 -42.21
CA HIS A 4 25.64 -22.78 -42.72
C HIS A 4 25.31 -21.26 -42.63
N THR A 5 26.26 -20.31 -42.47
CA THR A 5 27.75 -20.30 -42.44
C THR A 5 28.32 -19.59 -41.17
N LYS A 6 29.59 -19.65 -40.69
CA LYS A 6 30.86 -20.38 -41.00
C LYS A 6 32.09 -19.55 -41.52
N LYS A 7 32.68 -18.63 -40.73
CA LYS A 7 34.10 -18.08 -40.78
C LYS A 7 34.41 -17.20 -39.54
N ALA A 8 35.56 -17.17 -38.83
CA ALA A 8 37.03 -17.23 -39.14
C ALA A 8 37.60 -15.89 -39.65
N ARG A 9 38.85 -15.42 -39.37
CA ARG A 9 40.12 -15.93 -38.75
C ARG A 9 40.85 -14.70 -38.08
N THR A 10 42.09 -14.56 -37.56
CA THR A 10 43.42 -15.26 -37.40
C THR A 10 44.16 -14.49 -36.25
N THR A 11 44.67 -15.05 -35.14
CA THR A 11 46.01 -15.67 -34.87
C THR A 11 47.31 -14.85 -35.10
N THR A 12 48.03 -14.53 -34.02
CA THR A 12 49.53 -14.56 -33.79
C THR A 12 49.77 -14.27 -32.28
N THR A 13 50.53 -14.95 -31.40
CA THR A 13 51.75 -15.79 -31.35
C THR A 13 53.11 -15.07 -31.33
N THR A 14 53.76 -14.99 -30.15
CA THR A 14 55.22 -15.10 -29.95
C THR A 14 55.61 -15.36 -28.48
N THR A 15 56.76 -16.01 -28.27
CA THR A 15 57.42 -16.44 -27.01
C THR A 15 58.90 -16.77 -27.35
N PRO A 16 59.84 -17.14 -26.43
CA PRO A 16 59.95 -16.99 -24.96
C PRO A 16 61.36 -16.49 -24.51
N CYS A 17 61.77 -16.74 -23.24
CA CYS A 17 63.13 -17.07 -22.71
C CYS A 17 63.69 -16.23 -21.51
N PRO A 18 64.58 -16.80 -20.64
CA PRO A 18 64.68 -16.43 -19.20
C PRO A 18 66.12 -16.37 -18.59
N LYS A 19 66.23 -16.55 -17.24
CA LYS A 19 67.45 -16.62 -16.34
C LYS A 19 67.97 -15.25 -15.87
N THR A 20 68.60 -14.99 -14.69
CA THR A 20 68.85 -15.61 -13.34
C THR A 20 69.33 -14.45 -12.40
N ALA A 21 69.71 -14.50 -11.10
CA ALA A 21 70.12 -15.55 -10.14
C ALA A 21 69.75 -15.18 -8.66
N ALA A 22 70.64 -15.41 -7.67
CA ALA A 22 70.58 -15.08 -6.22
C ALA A 22 72.05 -14.91 -5.69
N PRO A 23 72.42 -14.85 -4.38
CA PRO A 23 71.67 -14.76 -3.10
C PRO A 23 72.27 -13.73 -2.06
N ASP A 24 71.88 -13.84 -0.76
CA ASP A 24 72.74 -13.85 0.46
C ASP A 24 72.44 -12.92 1.68
N HIS A 25 72.67 -13.53 2.88
CA HIS A 25 72.70 -13.08 4.30
C HIS A 25 71.50 -12.32 4.92
N GLU A 26 71.13 -12.38 6.23
CA GLU A 26 71.49 -13.09 7.50
C GLU A 26 71.85 -12.20 8.72
N THR A 27 71.15 -12.48 9.84
CA THR A 27 71.54 -12.34 11.27
C THR A 27 71.52 -11.00 12.04
N THR A 28 71.34 -11.17 13.37
CA THR A 28 71.46 -10.23 14.52
C THR A 28 70.29 -9.26 14.78
N GLY A 29 69.88 -8.97 16.03
CA GLY A 29 70.17 -9.66 17.30
C GLY A 29 69.95 -8.82 18.58
N SER A 30 69.61 -9.48 19.71
CA SER A 30 69.59 -8.96 21.12
C SER A 30 68.52 -7.92 21.52
N VAL A 31 68.31 -7.59 22.82
CA VAL A 31 67.80 -8.41 23.96
C VAL A 31 67.46 -7.53 25.19
N SER A 32 66.40 -7.85 25.94
CA SER A 32 66.12 -7.50 27.37
C SER A 32 66.09 -6.04 27.86
N THR A 33 64.96 -5.63 28.48
CA THR A 33 64.95 -5.19 29.90
C THR A 33 63.59 -5.45 30.58
N ARG A 34 63.51 -5.29 31.91
CA ARG A 34 62.34 -5.59 32.79
C ARG A 34 61.75 -4.31 33.41
N GLY A 35 60.46 -4.38 33.75
CA GLY A 35 59.75 -3.44 34.64
C GLY A 35 58.90 -2.42 33.87
N SER A 36 57.74 -1.97 34.36
CA SER A 36 57.05 -2.28 35.64
C SER A 36 55.56 -2.57 35.42
N GLU A 37 54.89 -3.02 36.48
CA GLU A 37 53.42 -3.04 36.55
C GLU A 37 52.88 -1.60 36.60
N ASP A 38 51.81 -1.32 35.87
CA ASP A 38 50.58 -0.71 36.41
C ASP A 38 49.43 -0.86 35.39
N SER A 39 48.20 -0.69 35.84
CA SER A 39 46.98 -1.00 35.08
C SER A 39 46.43 0.17 34.26
N ASP A 40 45.95 -0.10 33.05
CA ASP A 40 44.59 0.29 32.66
C ASP A 40 44.06 -0.56 31.48
N ASN A 41 42.75 -0.49 31.20
CA ASN A 41 42.09 -1.32 30.19
C ASN A 41 42.01 -0.62 28.82
N ASP A 42 42.59 -1.22 27.78
CA ASP A 42 42.26 -0.95 26.38
C ASP A 42 41.67 -2.21 25.73
N GLU A 43 40.39 -2.16 25.32
CA GLU A 43 39.80 -3.18 24.42
C GLU A 43 40.26 -2.89 22.99
N GLU A 44 40.97 -3.82 22.34
CA GLU A 44 41.40 -3.67 20.94
C GLU A 44 40.20 -3.57 19.98
N VAL A 45 39.85 -2.33 19.59
CA VAL A 45 38.84 -2.07 18.57
C VAL A 45 39.34 -2.52 17.21
N TYR A 46 38.92 -3.71 16.79
CA TYR A 46 39.33 -4.33 15.54
C TYR A 46 38.83 -3.56 14.32
N HIS A 47 39.66 -2.68 13.77
CA HIS A 47 39.41 -2.00 12.50
C HIS A 47 39.45 -3.01 11.34
N GLY A 48 38.28 -3.34 10.79
CA GLY A 48 38.14 -4.21 9.63
C GLY A 48 37.02 -3.74 8.71
N GLU A 49 37.34 -2.91 7.72
CA GLU A 49 36.41 -2.57 6.65
C GLU A 49 36.03 -3.83 5.85
N ILE A 50 34.75 -3.92 5.46
CA ILE A 50 34.22 -5.03 4.69
C ILE A 50 33.50 -4.46 3.47
N ASP A 51 34.20 -4.41 2.35
CA ASP A 51 33.62 -3.99 1.06
C ASP A 51 32.59 -5.02 0.58
N TRP A 52 31.52 -4.53 -0.06
CA TRP A 52 30.36 -5.33 -0.46
C TRP A 52 30.32 -5.54 -1.98
N PRO A 53 30.25 -6.79 -2.48
CA PRO A 53 30.21 -7.07 -3.91
C PRO A 53 28.85 -6.68 -4.52
N LYS A 54 28.75 -5.44 -5.02
CA LYS A 54 27.56 -4.81 -5.65
C LYS A 54 26.95 -5.54 -6.87
N LYS A 55 27.40 -6.75 -7.22
CA LYS A 55 27.02 -7.47 -8.46
C LYS A 55 26.44 -8.89 -8.29
N GLU A 56 26.36 -9.43 -7.06
CA GLU A 56 25.81 -10.78 -6.84
C GLU A 56 24.35 -10.79 -6.35
N LEU A 57 23.84 -9.67 -5.82
CA LEU A 57 22.46 -9.52 -5.31
C LEU A 57 21.35 -9.63 -6.37
N GLU A 58 21.69 -9.64 -7.66
CA GLU A 58 20.72 -9.87 -8.74
C GLU A 58 20.31 -11.35 -8.86
N LYS A 59 21.06 -12.28 -8.25
CA LYS A 59 20.80 -13.74 -8.34
C LYS A 59 20.11 -14.33 -7.11
N THR A 60 19.83 -13.55 -6.07
CA THR A 60 19.24 -14.03 -4.80
C THR A 60 17.70 -14.00 -4.78
N ALA A 61 17.03 -13.95 -5.93
CA ALA A 61 15.57 -13.99 -6.01
C ALA A 61 15.02 -15.41 -5.80
N SER A 62 14.36 -15.64 -4.67
CA SER A 62 13.39 -16.72 -4.52
C SER A 62 12.10 -16.32 -5.25
N THR A 63 11.60 -17.19 -6.13
CA THR A 63 10.47 -16.88 -7.01
C THR A 63 9.15 -17.36 -6.40
N PHE A 64 8.24 -16.44 -6.12
CA PHE A 64 6.86 -16.79 -5.82
C PHE A 64 6.15 -17.21 -7.11
N THR A 65 5.46 -18.35 -7.10
CA THR A 65 4.90 -18.96 -8.32
C THR A 65 3.38 -19.06 -8.27
N VAL A 66 2.73 -19.27 -9.42
CA VAL A 66 1.31 -19.64 -9.51
C VAL A 66 0.98 -20.87 -8.64
N ARG A 67 1.89 -21.85 -8.55
CA ARG A 67 1.71 -23.00 -7.64
C ARG A 67 1.73 -22.57 -6.18
N THR A 68 2.62 -21.67 -5.80
CA THR A 68 2.69 -21.08 -4.45
C THR A 68 1.41 -20.29 -4.14
N GLN A 69 0.90 -19.50 -5.09
CA GLN A 69 -0.39 -18.82 -4.98
C GLN A 69 -1.55 -19.79 -4.73
N LYS A 70 -1.66 -20.85 -5.53
CA LYS A 70 -2.71 -21.87 -5.37
C LYS A 70 -2.67 -22.53 -3.98
N MET A 71 -1.48 -22.78 -3.44
CA MET A 71 -1.30 -23.32 -2.09
C MET A 71 -1.77 -22.36 -0.98
N VAL A 72 -1.66 -21.04 -1.15
CA VAL A 72 -2.15 -20.05 -0.18
C VAL A 72 -3.68 -20.05 -0.11
N TRP A 73 -4.37 -20.09 -1.26
CA TRP A 73 -5.83 -20.20 -1.31
C TRP A 73 -6.33 -21.54 -0.75
N VAL A 74 -5.66 -22.65 -1.10
CA VAL A 74 -6.04 -23.99 -0.61
C VAL A 74 -5.86 -24.11 0.90
N ALA A 75 -4.80 -23.59 1.50
CA ALA A 75 -4.61 -23.64 2.95
C ALA A 75 -5.71 -22.87 3.73
N ALA A 76 -6.17 -21.73 3.20
CA ALA A 76 -7.29 -20.99 3.79
C ALA A 76 -8.62 -21.78 3.69
N LEU A 77 -8.85 -22.51 2.59
CA LEU A 77 -10.02 -23.38 2.43
C LEU A 77 -9.94 -24.66 3.29
N GLU A 78 -8.75 -25.24 3.43
CA GLU A 78 -8.50 -26.40 4.29
C GLU A 78 -8.80 -26.06 5.76
N ALA A 79 -8.33 -24.90 6.26
CA ALA A 79 -8.68 -24.43 7.59
C ALA A 79 -10.20 -24.34 7.81
N TYR A 80 -10.97 -23.81 6.85
CA TYR A 80 -12.43 -23.76 6.95
C TYR A 80 -13.08 -25.16 6.99
N ILE A 81 -12.60 -26.07 6.15
CA ILE A 81 -13.13 -27.44 6.08
C ILE A 81 -12.85 -28.20 7.38
N ASP A 82 -11.67 -27.99 7.96
CA ASP A 82 -11.22 -28.65 9.19
C ASP A 82 -11.92 -28.09 10.45
N ILE A 83 -11.98 -26.76 10.64
CA ILE A 83 -12.62 -26.16 11.82
C ILE A 83 -14.14 -26.38 11.85
N THR A 84 -14.79 -26.52 10.69
CA THR A 84 -16.21 -26.87 10.61
C THR A 84 -16.45 -28.37 10.57
N GLN A 85 -15.42 -29.23 10.60
CA GLN A 85 -15.58 -30.67 10.48
C GLN A 85 -16.40 -31.25 11.66
N GLY A 86 -17.52 -31.90 11.33
CA GLY A 86 -18.44 -32.46 12.33
C GLY A 86 -19.52 -31.50 12.83
N ASP A 87 -19.49 -30.22 12.43
CA ASP A 87 -20.62 -29.32 12.70
C ASP A 87 -21.84 -29.77 11.85
N ILE A 88 -22.98 -29.90 12.54
CA ILE A 88 -24.26 -30.42 12.03
C ILE A 88 -25.20 -29.33 11.52
N ASP A 89 -24.82 -28.06 11.68
CA ASP A 89 -25.50 -26.91 11.09
C ASP A 89 -25.64 -27.07 9.55
N PRO A 90 -26.88 -27.11 9.00
CA PRO A 90 -27.11 -27.25 7.56
C PRO A 90 -26.48 -26.14 6.71
N GLU A 91 -26.43 -24.90 7.21
CA GLU A 91 -25.88 -23.76 6.47
C GLU A 91 -24.36 -23.91 6.35
N LYS A 92 -23.67 -24.15 7.47
CA LYS A 92 -22.23 -24.49 7.45
C LYS A 92 -21.93 -25.75 6.65
N HIS A 93 -22.80 -26.75 6.66
CA HIS A 93 -22.62 -27.94 5.82
C HIS A 93 -22.66 -27.59 4.31
N HIS A 94 -23.56 -26.69 3.89
CA HIS A 94 -23.57 -26.17 2.52
C HIS A 94 -22.25 -25.45 2.20
N VAL A 95 -21.84 -24.49 3.04
CA VAL A 95 -20.62 -23.68 2.80
C VAL A 95 -19.37 -24.55 2.81
N ARG A 96 -19.27 -25.56 3.69
CA ARG A 96 -18.19 -26.57 3.73
C ARG A 96 -18.14 -27.38 2.43
N ALA A 97 -19.30 -27.74 1.88
CA ALA A 97 -19.38 -28.41 0.58
C ALA A 97 -18.95 -27.51 -0.59
N ARG A 98 -19.19 -26.19 -0.53
CA ARG A 98 -18.62 -25.21 -1.48
C ARG A 98 -17.10 -25.12 -1.35
N ALA A 99 -16.59 -24.94 -0.14
CA ALA A 99 -15.15 -24.89 0.13
C ALA A 99 -14.41 -26.15 -0.35
N ALA A 100 -14.95 -27.34 -0.08
CA ALA A 100 -14.36 -28.61 -0.53
C ALA A 100 -14.33 -28.76 -2.06
N ARG A 101 -15.35 -28.26 -2.78
CA ARG A 101 -15.34 -28.19 -4.25
C ARG A 101 -14.28 -27.21 -4.75
N LEU A 102 -14.26 -25.98 -4.24
CA LEU A 102 -13.31 -24.95 -4.66
C LEU A 102 -11.85 -25.39 -4.42
N ARG A 103 -11.55 -25.94 -3.24
CA ARG A 103 -10.25 -26.51 -2.88
C ARG A 103 -9.77 -27.53 -3.91
N SER A 104 -10.67 -28.40 -4.36
CA SER A 104 -10.37 -29.45 -5.34
C SER A 104 -10.10 -28.86 -6.74
N ASN A 105 -10.89 -27.88 -7.16
CA ASN A 105 -10.81 -27.25 -8.48
C ASN A 105 -9.54 -26.39 -8.66
N ILE A 106 -9.03 -25.75 -7.61
CA ILE A 106 -7.86 -24.86 -7.70
C ILE A 106 -6.62 -25.54 -8.31
N PHE A 107 -6.45 -26.85 -8.09
CA PHE A 107 -5.33 -27.63 -8.67
C PHE A 107 -5.68 -28.41 -9.95
N THR A 108 -6.95 -28.44 -10.39
CA THR A 108 -7.29 -28.97 -11.73
C THR A 108 -7.06 -27.93 -12.83
N ILE A 109 -7.12 -26.64 -12.50
CA ILE A 109 -6.72 -25.55 -13.42
C ILE A 109 -5.20 -25.63 -13.63
N PRO A 110 -4.69 -25.63 -14.88
CA PRO A 110 -3.26 -25.51 -15.20
C PRO A 110 -2.62 -24.22 -14.64
N ASN A 111 -1.29 -24.13 -14.64
CA ASN A 111 -0.61 -22.91 -14.14
C ASN A 111 -0.57 -21.80 -15.19
N GLU A 112 -0.64 -22.21 -16.45
CA GLU A 112 -0.62 -21.42 -17.68
C GLU A 112 -1.97 -20.72 -17.89
N GLU A 113 -3.06 -21.43 -17.56
CA GLU A 113 -4.46 -20.96 -17.67
C GLU A 113 -4.94 -20.20 -16.43
N TRP A 114 -4.21 -20.26 -15.32
CA TRP A 114 -4.58 -19.59 -14.07
C TRP A 114 -4.83 -18.08 -14.21
N SER A 115 -4.15 -17.41 -15.14
CA SER A 115 -4.35 -15.99 -15.45
C SER A 115 -5.72 -15.65 -16.04
N GLN A 116 -6.50 -16.65 -16.44
CA GLN A 116 -7.84 -16.52 -17.05
C GLN A 116 -8.97 -16.98 -16.11
N GLU A 117 -8.66 -17.82 -15.13
CA GLU A 117 -9.66 -18.48 -14.24
C GLU A 117 -9.58 -18.03 -12.76
N TYR A 118 -8.58 -17.23 -12.37
CA TYR A 118 -8.36 -16.87 -10.96
C TYR A 118 -9.44 -15.97 -10.36
N ASP A 119 -10.18 -15.21 -11.19
CA ASP A 119 -11.20 -14.28 -10.70
C ASP A 119 -12.46 -15.04 -10.24
N GLN A 120 -12.91 -16.05 -10.99
CA GLN A 120 -13.94 -17.00 -10.56
C GLN A 120 -13.57 -17.72 -9.25
N VAL A 121 -12.30 -18.10 -9.08
CA VAL A 121 -11.81 -18.68 -7.82
C VAL A 121 -11.92 -17.67 -6.67
N MET A 122 -11.62 -16.41 -6.91
CA MET A 122 -11.74 -15.35 -5.90
C MET A 122 -13.19 -14.96 -5.61
N GLU A 123 -14.10 -15.04 -6.59
CA GLU A 123 -15.55 -14.88 -6.39
C GLU A 123 -16.10 -15.94 -5.43
N GLU A 124 -15.86 -17.22 -5.71
CA GLU A 124 -16.34 -18.32 -4.85
C GLU A 124 -15.65 -18.29 -3.47
N PHE A 125 -14.35 -17.92 -3.40
CA PHE A 125 -13.65 -17.76 -2.13
C PHE A 125 -14.23 -16.62 -1.27
N MET A 126 -14.53 -15.46 -1.87
CA MET A 126 -15.17 -14.35 -1.13
C MET A 126 -16.63 -14.68 -0.77
N ALA A 127 -17.35 -15.44 -1.60
CA ALA A 127 -18.67 -15.96 -1.26
C ALA A 127 -18.60 -16.85 -0.01
N ILE A 128 -17.65 -17.78 0.05
CA ILE A 128 -17.41 -18.63 1.23
C ILE A 128 -17.12 -17.76 2.46
N MET A 129 -16.22 -16.78 2.36
CA MET A 129 -15.94 -15.86 3.48
C MET A 129 -17.17 -15.06 3.92
N ALA A 130 -18.01 -14.59 2.99
CA ALA A 130 -19.20 -13.77 3.31
C ALA A 130 -20.35 -14.56 3.94
N MET A 131 -20.43 -15.88 3.72
CA MET A 131 -21.38 -16.80 4.37
C MET A 131 -20.83 -17.45 5.65
N SER A 132 -19.56 -17.19 6.00
CA SER A 132 -18.89 -17.83 7.14
C SER A 132 -19.03 -17.01 8.42
N SER A 133 -18.87 -17.62 9.60
CA SER A 133 -18.96 -16.86 10.84
C SER A 133 -17.72 -15.99 11.07
N TYR A 134 -17.85 -14.98 11.94
CA TYR A 134 -16.76 -14.06 12.30
C TYR A 134 -15.47 -14.79 12.71
N HIS A 135 -15.56 -15.94 13.39
CA HIS A 135 -14.40 -16.74 13.78
C HIS A 135 -13.80 -17.49 12.60
N ASP A 136 -14.63 -18.20 11.82
CA ASP A 136 -14.18 -19.03 10.69
C ASP A 136 -13.42 -18.18 9.65
N VAL A 137 -13.92 -16.96 9.38
CA VAL A 137 -13.30 -15.97 8.48
C VAL A 137 -11.88 -15.58 8.93
N LEU A 138 -11.64 -15.50 10.25
CA LEU A 138 -10.33 -15.16 10.80
C LEU A 138 -9.36 -16.34 10.74
N GLU A 139 -9.83 -17.57 10.96
CA GLU A 139 -9.01 -18.77 10.80
C GLU A 139 -8.63 -19.01 9.33
N MET A 140 -9.57 -18.83 8.38
CA MET A 140 -9.27 -18.80 6.94
C MET A 140 -8.16 -17.79 6.60
N ALA A 141 -8.32 -16.54 7.09
CA ALA A 141 -7.37 -15.47 6.85
C ALA A 141 -5.99 -15.75 7.48
N GLN A 142 -5.95 -16.28 8.71
CA GLN A 142 -4.69 -16.55 9.42
C GLN A 142 -3.97 -17.77 8.82
N ALA A 143 -4.70 -18.83 8.43
CA ALA A 143 -4.15 -19.97 7.71
C ALA A 143 -3.57 -19.56 6.34
N GLY A 144 -4.23 -18.67 5.60
CA GLY A 144 -3.71 -18.08 4.37
C GLY A 144 -2.38 -17.33 4.57
N LEU A 145 -2.27 -16.54 5.64
CA LEU A 145 -1.04 -15.80 5.98
C LEU A 145 0.08 -16.69 6.54
N ASP A 146 -0.24 -17.74 7.30
CA ASP A 146 0.74 -18.74 7.73
C ASP A 146 1.23 -19.60 6.56
N ALA A 147 0.36 -19.95 5.61
CA ALA A 147 0.74 -20.60 4.37
C ALA A 147 1.64 -19.69 3.51
N LEU A 148 1.28 -18.41 3.34
CA LEU A 148 2.12 -17.42 2.67
C LEU A 148 3.51 -17.33 3.29
N SER A 149 3.59 -17.07 4.60
CA SER A 149 4.88 -16.90 5.28
C SER A 149 5.73 -18.17 5.33
N THR A 150 5.11 -19.35 5.27
CA THR A 150 5.79 -20.66 5.24
C THR A 150 6.21 -21.11 3.84
N LYS A 151 5.47 -20.72 2.79
CA LYS A 151 5.74 -21.12 1.39
C LYS A 151 6.45 -20.03 0.57
N LEU A 152 6.55 -18.82 1.09
CA LEU A 152 7.43 -17.78 0.56
C LEU A 152 8.84 -18.00 1.11
N GLU A 153 9.66 -18.65 0.29
CA GLU A 153 11.08 -18.85 0.53
C GLU A 153 11.82 -17.49 0.52
N VAL A 154 12.81 -17.34 1.40
CA VAL A 154 13.72 -16.18 1.45
C VAL A 154 15.16 -16.68 1.43
N ASN A 155 15.94 -16.21 0.46
CA ASN A 155 17.37 -16.48 0.37
C ASN A 155 18.14 -15.62 1.37
N VAL A 156 18.74 -16.23 2.39
CA VAL A 156 19.67 -15.55 3.29
C VAL A 156 21.07 -15.57 2.65
N PRO A 157 21.75 -14.41 2.51
CA PRO A 157 23.12 -14.37 1.96
C PRO A 157 24.08 -15.17 2.86
N PRO A 158 25.12 -15.81 2.26
CA PRO A 158 26.01 -16.69 3.01
C PRO A 158 26.82 -15.93 4.06
N MET A 159 26.86 -16.45 5.29
CA MET A 159 27.73 -15.93 6.34
C MET A 159 29.21 -16.21 6.02
N LYS A 160 30.13 -15.35 6.47
CA LYS A 160 31.59 -15.54 6.33
C LYS A 160 32.14 -16.88 6.90
N LYS A 161 31.34 -17.65 7.65
CA LYS A 161 31.68 -18.98 8.19
C LYS A 161 30.91 -20.16 7.56
N LEU A 162 29.97 -19.93 6.63
CA LEU A 162 29.27 -20.99 5.88
C LEU A 162 29.21 -20.63 4.40
N HIS A 163 29.88 -21.43 3.56
CA HIS A 163 29.96 -21.25 2.10
C HIS A 163 28.67 -21.61 1.33
N PHE A 164 27.51 -21.61 1.99
CA PHE A 164 26.23 -21.95 1.40
C PHE A 164 25.19 -20.88 1.76
N ALA A 165 24.53 -20.31 0.75
CA ALA A 165 23.30 -19.55 0.97
C ALA A 165 22.23 -20.51 1.52
N LYS A 166 21.44 -20.05 2.48
CA LYS A 166 20.37 -20.87 3.09
C LYS A 166 19.01 -20.26 2.79
N THR A 167 18.19 -21.01 2.09
CA THR A 167 16.76 -20.76 1.99
C THR A 167 16.09 -21.01 3.34
N ILE A 168 15.34 -20.04 3.86
CA ILE A 168 14.46 -20.22 5.02
C ILE A 168 13.07 -19.64 4.72
N SER A 169 12.09 -20.04 5.53
CA SER A 169 10.74 -19.45 5.52
C SER A 169 10.80 -17.96 5.89
N ALA A 170 9.95 -17.13 5.28
CA ALA A 170 9.82 -15.72 5.63
C ALA A 170 9.37 -15.50 7.09
N LYS A 171 8.65 -16.47 7.67
CA LYS A 171 8.34 -16.52 9.10
C LYS A 171 9.60 -16.63 9.94
N ASP A 172 10.54 -17.48 9.54
CA ASP A 172 11.77 -17.75 10.28
C ASP A 172 12.80 -16.63 10.13
N SER A 173 12.82 -15.90 9.01
CA SER A 173 13.75 -14.77 8.82
C SER A 173 13.40 -13.56 9.69
N VAL A 174 12.11 -13.27 9.88
CA VAL A 174 11.65 -12.13 10.70
C VAL A 174 11.62 -12.48 12.20
N MET A 175 11.14 -13.68 12.55
CA MET A 175 10.88 -14.04 13.96
C MET A 175 12.10 -14.54 14.74
N ASN A 176 13.22 -14.86 14.08
CA ASN A 176 14.46 -15.21 14.78
C ASN A 176 15.17 -13.93 15.30
N ASP A 177 15.30 -13.83 16.63
CA ASP A 177 16.09 -12.78 17.28
C ASP A 177 17.62 -12.98 17.08
N GLY A 178 18.05 -14.18 16.65
CA GLY A 178 19.46 -14.62 16.57
C GLY A 178 20.30 -14.14 15.38
N ILE A 179 19.79 -13.27 14.48
CA ILE A 179 20.59 -12.63 13.42
C ILE A 179 20.69 -11.12 13.72
N PRO A 180 21.85 -10.63 14.20
CA PRO A 180 22.06 -9.22 14.51
C PRO A 180 22.60 -8.46 13.31
N PHE A 181 21.70 -7.97 12.44
CA PHE A 181 22.02 -6.78 11.64
C PHE A 181 21.94 -5.55 12.54
N ILE A 182 23.06 -4.83 12.65
CA ILE A 182 23.18 -3.66 13.53
C ILE A 182 22.44 -2.48 12.90
N LEU A 183 21.24 -2.20 13.39
CA LEU A 183 20.55 -0.94 13.14
C LEU A 183 20.35 -0.14 14.43
N ARG A 184 20.69 1.14 14.34
CA ARG A 184 20.44 2.15 15.37
C ARG A 184 19.33 3.12 14.90
N PRO A 185 18.54 3.71 15.83
CA PRO A 185 17.56 4.72 15.47
C PRO A 185 18.24 5.98 14.93
N LEU A 186 17.91 6.40 13.71
CA LEU A 186 18.30 7.72 13.22
C LEU A 186 17.37 8.77 13.83
N VAL A 187 17.74 9.33 14.99
CA VAL A 187 16.99 10.43 15.60
C VAL A 187 17.34 11.74 14.90
N THR A 188 16.65 12.01 13.79
CA THR A 188 16.67 13.30 13.11
C THR A 188 15.90 14.34 13.92
N SER A 189 16.46 14.80 15.04
CA SER A 189 15.96 15.98 15.71
C SER A 189 16.24 17.21 14.85
N MET A 190 15.32 17.56 13.94
CA MET A 190 15.29 18.89 13.30
C MET A 190 14.81 19.95 14.31
N VAL A 191 15.54 20.07 15.42
CA VAL A 191 15.61 21.32 16.16
C VAL A 191 16.50 22.22 15.32
N LEU A 192 15.88 23.15 14.59
CA LEU A 192 16.63 24.25 13.99
C LEU A 192 17.31 25.04 15.12
N PRO A 193 18.58 25.46 14.98
CA PRO A 193 19.13 26.46 15.88
C PRO A 193 18.26 27.73 15.81
N GLU A 194 18.14 28.48 16.92
CA GLU A 194 17.37 29.72 16.97
C GLU A 194 17.69 30.61 15.77
N ARG A 195 16.64 31.11 15.09
CA ARG A 195 16.80 32.04 13.97
C ARG A 195 17.57 33.29 14.43
N ARG A 196 18.83 33.39 14.04
CA ARG A 196 19.53 34.67 13.93
C ARG A 196 19.59 35.06 12.46
N ASP A 197 19.12 36.28 12.20
CA ASP A 197 19.47 37.08 11.03
C ASP A 197 19.09 36.52 9.64
N VAL A 198 17.91 35.89 9.55
CA VAL A 198 17.13 35.85 8.30
C VAL A 198 15.83 36.62 8.55
N ALA A 199 15.61 37.68 7.78
CA ALA A 199 14.39 38.49 7.86
C ALA A 199 13.15 37.60 7.71
N PRO A 200 12.05 37.87 8.45
CA PRO A 200 10.81 37.12 8.25
C PRO A 200 10.35 37.31 6.81
N LEU A 201 10.27 36.20 6.06
CA LEU A 201 9.44 36.16 4.86
C LEU A 201 8.03 36.62 5.26
N PRO A 202 7.34 37.40 4.41
CA PRO A 202 5.96 37.76 4.68
C PRO A 202 5.13 36.48 4.89
N PRO A 203 4.05 36.54 5.71
CA PRO A 203 3.11 35.43 5.77
C PRO A 203 2.65 35.10 4.33
N PRO A 204 2.40 33.82 4.00
CA PRO A 204 1.98 33.44 2.65
C PRO A 204 0.57 33.97 2.37
N GLU A 205 0.48 35.25 1.96
CA GLU A 205 -0.77 35.98 1.72
C GLU A 205 -1.69 35.30 0.71
N HIS A 206 -1.13 34.48 -0.18
CA HIS A 206 -1.86 33.44 -0.88
C HIS A 206 -1.19 32.09 -0.59
N VAL A 207 -1.75 31.33 0.35
CA VAL A 207 -1.51 29.88 0.43
C VAL A 207 -2.00 29.28 -0.89
N PRO A 208 -1.14 28.63 -1.71
CA PRO A 208 -1.58 28.03 -2.96
C PRO A 208 -2.66 26.99 -2.62
N PRO A 209 -3.86 27.09 -3.22
CA PRO A 209 -5.01 26.35 -2.76
C PRO A 209 -4.79 24.84 -2.89
N ILE A 210 -5.37 24.10 -1.94
CA ILE A 210 -5.55 22.66 -2.12
C ILE A 210 -6.48 22.47 -3.33
N TYR A 211 -6.30 21.36 -4.05
CA TYR A 211 -7.02 20.99 -5.28
C TYR A 211 -6.70 21.87 -6.49
N SER A 212 -5.98 21.29 -7.45
CA SER A 212 -5.88 21.74 -8.83
C SER A 212 -6.19 20.57 -9.76
N HIS A 213 -6.71 20.84 -10.96
CA HIS A 213 -6.98 19.86 -12.02
C HIS A 213 -8.24 18.98 -11.91
N TYR A 214 -9.22 19.34 -11.08
CA TYR A 214 -10.61 19.14 -11.52
C TYR A 214 -11.00 20.31 -12.41
N LYS A 215 -11.48 20.00 -13.61
CA LYS A 215 -12.22 20.95 -14.45
C LYS A 215 -13.71 20.71 -14.29
N ASP A 216 -14.48 21.79 -14.20
CA ASP A 216 -15.93 21.71 -14.40
C ASP A 216 -16.28 21.50 -15.89
N PHE A 217 -17.58 21.49 -16.19
CA PHE A 217 -18.09 21.26 -17.55
C PHE A 217 -17.65 22.34 -18.55
N ASP A 218 -17.38 23.56 -18.07
CA ASP A 218 -16.99 24.72 -18.86
C ASP A 218 -15.46 24.91 -18.91
N GLY A 219 -14.72 24.14 -18.11
CA GLY A 219 -13.26 23.97 -18.18
C GLY A 219 -12.45 24.66 -17.07
N HIS A 220 -13.11 25.23 -16.05
CA HIS A 220 -12.48 25.99 -14.97
C HIS A 220 -11.91 25.10 -13.86
N ASN A 221 -10.76 25.48 -13.29
CA ASN A 221 -10.13 24.73 -12.19
C ASN A 221 -10.93 24.90 -10.88
N LEU A 222 -11.39 23.79 -10.30
CA LEU A 222 -12.14 23.77 -9.04
C LEU A 222 -11.25 23.65 -7.80
N GLN A 223 -11.58 24.42 -6.75
CA GLN A 223 -10.92 24.41 -5.44
C GLN A 223 -11.91 23.96 -4.36
N LEU A 224 -11.72 22.75 -3.84
CA LEU A 224 -12.69 22.07 -2.96
C LEU A 224 -12.39 22.31 -1.47
N ASN A 225 -12.51 23.56 -1.01
CA ASN A 225 -12.23 23.94 0.38
C ASN A 225 -13.51 24.18 1.19
N GLY A 226 -13.46 23.95 2.51
CA GLY A 226 -14.56 24.25 3.45
C GLY A 226 -15.88 23.58 3.06
N ASP A 227 -16.97 24.33 3.09
CA ASP A 227 -18.31 23.78 2.79
C ASP A 227 -18.50 23.41 1.31
N HIS A 228 -17.66 23.91 0.38
CA HIS A 228 -17.62 23.37 -0.99
C HIS A 228 -17.05 21.94 -1.01
N ALA A 229 -16.08 21.64 -0.15
CA ALA A 229 -15.55 20.28 0.02
C ALA A 229 -16.64 19.33 0.55
N LYS A 230 -17.39 19.77 1.57
CA LYS A 230 -18.54 19.02 2.11
C LYS A 230 -19.61 18.79 1.03
N SER A 231 -19.98 19.84 0.31
CA SER A 231 -20.97 19.78 -0.79
C SER A 231 -20.54 18.80 -1.89
N GLN A 232 -19.25 18.78 -2.22
CA GLN A 232 -18.69 17.84 -3.20
C GLN A 232 -18.65 16.39 -2.69
N LEU A 233 -18.39 16.16 -1.40
CA LEU A 233 -18.51 14.84 -0.79
C LEU A 233 -19.96 14.33 -0.84
N TYR A 234 -20.94 15.15 -0.47
CA TYR A 234 -22.36 14.79 -0.61
C TYR A 234 -22.72 14.49 -2.07
N THR A 235 -22.26 15.31 -3.02
CA THR A 235 -22.51 15.09 -4.45
C THR A 235 -21.88 13.79 -4.95
N TRP A 236 -20.65 13.46 -4.57
CA TRP A 236 -20.02 12.17 -4.89
C TRP A 236 -20.79 10.97 -4.31
N SER A 237 -21.37 11.11 -3.13
CA SER A 237 -22.19 10.05 -2.54
C SER A 237 -23.54 9.90 -3.22
N THR A 238 -24.25 11.00 -3.51
CA THR A 238 -25.50 10.99 -4.30
C THR A 238 -25.28 10.49 -5.73
N TYR A 239 -24.12 10.78 -6.34
CA TYR A 239 -23.78 10.24 -7.66
C TYR A 239 -23.58 8.72 -7.62
N GLY A 240 -23.10 8.19 -6.49
CA GLY A 240 -22.84 6.77 -6.26
C GLY A 240 -21.37 6.37 -6.40
N CYS A 241 -20.42 7.29 -6.19
CA CYS A 241 -18.98 7.00 -6.29
C CYS A 241 -18.23 6.92 -4.95
N ILE A 242 -18.84 7.34 -3.84
CA ILE A 242 -18.32 7.16 -2.47
C ILE A 242 -19.47 6.84 -1.50
N GLU A 243 -19.18 6.15 -0.40
CA GLU A 243 -20.21 5.78 0.58
C GLU A 243 -20.53 6.91 1.57
N SER A 244 -21.77 6.94 2.07
CA SER A 244 -22.27 8.00 2.97
C SER A 244 -21.55 8.05 4.33
N SER A 245 -20.98 6.91 4.75
CA SER A 245 -20.04 6.83 5.88
C SER A 245 -18.75 7.62 5.61
N ALA A 246 -18.18 7.52 4.40
CA ALA A 246 -16.98 8.28 4.02
C ALA A 246 -17.24 9.80 4.06
N VAL A 247 -18.40 10.25 3.56
CA VAL A 247 -18.84 11.66 3.69
C VAL A 247 -18.86 12.09 5.15
N SER A 248 -19.54 11.32 6.00
CA SER A 248 -19.72 11.64 7.41
C SER A 248 -18.39 11.71 8.18
N SER A 249 -17.49 10.78 7.90
CA SER A 249 -16.15 10.70 8.49
C SER A 249 -15.23 11.83 8.01
N ALA A 250 -15.27 12.17 6.72
CA ALA A 250 -14.45 13.23 6.13
C ALA A 250 -14.94 14.65 6.53
N CYS A 251 -16.25 14.91 6.51
CA CYS A 251 -16.82 16.17 6.99
C CYS A 251 -16.45 16.42 8.46
N ARG A 252 -16.55 15.39 9.33
CA ARG A 252 -16.12 15.45 10.73
C ARG A 252 -14.68 15.90 10.92
N MET A 253 -13.77 15.63 9.97
CA MET A 253 -12.37 16.09 10.03
C MET A 253 -12.17 17.53 9.54
N MET A 254 -13.08 18.06 8.72
CA MET A 254 -13.10 19.46 8.32
C MET A 254 -13.55 20.36 9.49
N ASP A 255 -14.48 19.84 10.31
CA ASP A 255 -15.07 20.51 11.48
C ASP A 255 -14.21 20.39 12.76
N VAL A 256 -12.98 19.88 12.68
CA VAL A 256 -12.02 19.88 13.80
C VAL A 256 -11.34 21.25 13.90
N GLU A 257 -11.66 21.98 14.97
CA GLU A 257 -11.05 23.27 15.33
C GLU A 257 -9.55 23.13 15.62
N ASP A 258 -9.18 22.43 16.70
CA ASP A 258 -7.78 22.11 17.00
C ASP A 258 -7.32 20.84 16.29
N ARG A 259 -6.71 21.03 15.12
CA ARG A 259 -6.18 19.95 14.30
C ARG A 259 -4.92 19.30 14.86
N SER A 260 -4.29 19.88 15.90
CA SER A 260 -3.11 19.28 16.54
C SER A 260 -3.46 18.02 17.34
N GLU A 261 -4.67 17.95 17.92
CA GLU A 261 -5.17 16.78 18.63
C GLU A 261 -5.19 15.51 17.75
N LEU A 262 -5.39 15.64 16.43
CA LEU A 262 -5.42 14.52 15.48
C LEU A 262 -4.10 13.72 15.42
N ILE A 263 -2.97 14.42 15.64
CA ILE A 263 -1.61 13.88 15.58
C ILE A 263 -0.95 13.73 16.96
N LYS A 264 -1.61 14.22 18.02
CA LYS A 264 -1.06 14.35 19.37
C LYS A 264 -0.68 12.99 19.96
N GLY A 265 0.57 12.88 20.41
CA GLY A 265 1.13 11.64 20.99
C GLY A 265 1.39 10.50 19.99
N LYS A 266 1.05 10.68 18.72
CA LYS A 266 1.21 9.68 17.65
C LYS A 266 2.52 9.86 16.87
N VAL A 267 2.91 8.79 16.18
CA VAL A 267 4.01 8.75 15.20
C VAL A 267 3.52 7.95 13.99
N PHE A 268 3.50 8.58 12.81
CA PHE A 268 2.97 7.97 11.59
C PHE A 268 4.10 7.26 10.83
N VAL A 269 4.03 5.94 10.76
CA VAL A 269 5.05 5.08 10.13
C VAL A 269 4.61 4.79 8.69
N LEU A 270 5.18 5.51 7.74
CA LEU A 270 4.80 5.47 6.32
C LEU A 270 5.63 4.40 5.59
N LEU A 271 5.07 3.20 5.44
CA LEU A 271 5.68 2.11 4.66
C LEU A 271 5.29 2.25 3.19
N GLY A 272 6.21 2.76 2.37
CA GLY A 272 5.92 3.34 1.05
C GLY A 272 5.68 4.84 1.14
N ALA A 273 6.57 5.56 1.83
CA ALA A 273 6.39 6.98 2.15
C ALA A 273 6.27 7.90 0.92
N ALA A 274 6.90 7.54 -0.20
CA ALA A 274 6.87 8.25 -1.48
C ALA A 274 5.78 7.73 -2.44
N ALA A 275 4.99 6.72 -2.03
CA ALA A 275 3.89 6.19 -2.82
C ALA A 275 2.88 7.29 -3.21
N SER A 276 2.24 7.14 -4.38
CA SER A 276 1.32 8.14 -4.94
C SER A 276 0.17 8.52 -4.00
N MET A 277 -0.32 7.58 -3.20
CA MET A 277 -1.39 7.78 -2.21
C MET A 277 -0.90 8.06 -0.79
N SER A 278 0.39 8.32 -0.59
CA SER A 278 0.96 8.65 0.72
C SER A 278 0.33 9.92 1.31
N PRO A 279 -0.09 9.91 2.61
CA PRO A 279 -0.67 11.04 3.32
C PRO A 279 0.38 12.08 3.76
N PHE A 280 1.65 11.90 3.39
CA PHE A 280 2.78 12.75 3.79
C PHE A 280 2.50 14.25 3.68
N ASP A 281 1.96 14.73 2.55
CA ASP A 281 1.70 16.17 2.33
C ASP A 281 0.64 16.73 3.30
N THR A 282 -0.26 15.90 3.84
CA THR A 282 -1.26 16.27 4.85
C THR A 282 -0.64 16.22 6.26
N LEU A 283 0.10 15.16 6.57
CA LEU A 283 0.79 15.00 7.85
C LEU A 283 1.86 16.08 8.08
N LEU A 284 2.57 16.48 7.02
CA LEU A 284 3.49 17.61 7.01
C LEU A 284 2.78 18.92 7.39
N LYS A 285 1.63 19.23 6.76
CA LYS A 285 0.83 20.43 7.06
C LYS A 285 0.29 20.46 8.49
N LEU A 286 0.15 19.31 9.15
CA LEU A 286 -0.28 19.18 10.53
C LEU A 286 0.87 19.27 11.55
N GLY A 287 2.14 19.27 11.12
CA GLY A 287 3.29 19.23 12.02
C GLY A 287 3.62 17.84 12.58
N ALA A 288 3.21 16.77 11.89
CA ALA A 288 3.30 15.41 12.43
C ALA A 288 4.75 14.90 12.63
N THR A 289 4.92 14.03 13.63
CA THR A 289 6.09 13.14 13.69
C THR A 289 5.87 11.92 12.79
N MET A 290 6.77 11.70 11.85
CA MET A 290 6.69 10.65 10.83
C MET A 290 7.95 9.77 10.82
N ILE A 291 7.79 8.47 10.62
CA ILE A 291 8.87 7.53 10.28
C ILE A 291 8.64 7.12 8.83
N CYS A 292 9.46 7.62 7.91
CA CYS A 292 9.30 7.37 6.48
C CYS A 292 10.19 6.21 6.03
N VAL A 293 9.61 5.22 5.35
CA VAL A 293 10.34 4.09 4.75
C VAL A 293 9.96 4.01 3.28
N ASP A 294 10.94 4.21 2.41
CA ASP A 294 10.82 4.00 0.96
C ASP A 294 12.21 3.76 0.34
N LEU A 295 12.25 3.40 -0.93
CA LEU A 295 13.49 3.20 -1.69
C LEU A 295 14.29 4.51 -1.81
N PRO A 296 15.64 4.45 -1.76
CA PRO A 296 16.51 5.59 -2.07
C PRO A 296 16.18 6.19 -3.43
N SER A 297 15.68 7.43 -3.45
CA SER A 297 15.04 8.03 -4.62
C SER A 297 15.07 9.57 -4.59
N SER A 298 14.82 10.20 -5.74
CA SER A 298 14.64 11.66 -5.79
C SER A 298 13.39 12.08 -5.04
N GLN A 299 12.29 11.33 -5.13
CA GLN A 299 11.04 11.61 -4.43
C GLN A 299 11.23 11.64 -2.90
N LEU A 300 12.01 10.70 -2.34
CA LEU A 300 12.35 10.70 -0.93
C LEU A 300 13.21 11.93 -0.55
N SER A 301 14.10 12.37 -1.45
CA SER A 301 14.91 13.57 -1.29
C SER A 301 14.07 14.86 -1.35
N ASP A 302 13.10 14.93 -2.26
CA ASP A 302 12.15 16.04 -2.40
C ASP A 302 11.27 16.15 -1.14
N MET A 303 10.85 15.02 -0.57
CA MET A 303 10.12 14.98 0.72
C MET A 303 10.96 15.56 1.86
N MET A 304 12.25 15.20 1.94
CA MET A 304 13.15 15.77 2.95
C MET A 304 13.31 17.29 2.78
N GLN A 305 13.43 17.77 1.54
CA GLN A 305 13.46 19.21 1.26
C GLN A 305 12.14 19.90 1.64
N LYS A 306 10.98 19.28 1.38
CA LYS A 306 9.67 19.77 1.84
C LYS A 306 9.62 19.91 3.35
N VAL A 307 10.04 18.90 4.13
CA VAL A 307 10.08 19.04 5.61
C VAL A 307 10.97 20.20 6.03
N ALA A 308 12.17 20.31 5.46
CA ALA A 308 13.13 21.35 5.82
C ALA A 308 12.76 22.79 5.38
N THR A 309 11.76 22.96 4.49
CA THR A 309 11.38 24.27 3.93
C THR A 309 9.91 24.66 4.14
N GLN A 310 9.04 23.70 4.44
CA GLN A 310 7.58 23.88 4.53
C GLN A 310 6.98 23.24 5.81
N GLY A 311 7.78 22.55 6.62
CA GLY A 311 7.32 21.96 7.88
C GLY A 311 6.99 23.02 8.94
N PRO A 312 5.81 22.97 9.58
CA PRO A 312 5.55 23.68 10.83
C PRO A 312 6.58 23.34 11.92
N GLU A 313 6.72 24.21 12.91
CA GLU A 313 7.54 23.94 14.08
C GLU A 313 7.08 22.64 14.79
N GLY A 314 8.04 21.82 15.23
CA GLY A 314 7.76 20.50 15.81
C GLY A 314 7.58 19.35 14.80
N THR A 315 7.57 19.61 13.49
CA THR A 315 7.59 18.54 12.47
C THR A 315 8.88 17.71 12.58
N VAL A 316 8.78 16.37 12.53
CA VAL A 316 9.96 15.49 12.53
C VAL A 316 9.80 14.33 11.54
N MET A 317 10.80 14.09 10.69
CA MET A 317 10.81 13.02 9.68
C MET A 317 12.02 12.10 9.87
N TYR A 318 11.80 10.97 10.53
CA TYR A 318 12.78 9.91 10.72
C TYR A 318 12.93 9.08 9.43
N LEU A 319 14.14 8.64 9.12
CA LEU A 319 14.48 7.87 7.91
C LEU A 319 15.45 6.73 8.23
N PRO A 320 15.32 5.55 7.59
CA PRO A 320 16.38 4.57 7.57
C PRO A 320 17.53 5.08 6.68
N VAL A 321 18.77 4.80 7.08
CA VAL A 321 19.99 5.09 6.29
C VAL A 321 20.88 3.87 6.36
N MET A 322 21.30 3.36 5.20
CA MET A 322 22.18 2.19 5.14
C MET A 322 23.65 2.63 5.17
N ARG A 323 24.35 2.33 6.27
CA ARG A 323 25.82 2.51 6.43
C ARG A 323 26.43 1.34 7.21
N GLY A 324 27.75 1.17 7.09
CA GLY A 324 28.53 0.20 7.86
C GLY A 324 29.12 0.72 9.18
N ASP A 325 29.05 2.03 9.47
CA ASP A 325 29.67 2.69 10.63
C ASP A 325 28.75 2.76 11.87
N GLY A 326 27.44 2.61 11.69
CA GLY A 326 26.44 2.57 12.77
C GLY A 326 26.23 3.89 13.52
N GLY A 327 26.67 5.03 12.98
CA GLY A 327 26.43 6.35 13.60
C GLY A 327 24.99 6.85 13.42
N ALA A 328 24.55 7.75 14.30
CA ALA A 328 23.35 8.56 14.12
C ALA A 328 23.76 10.00 13.80
N PHE A 329 23.06 10.65 12.87
CA PHE A 329 23.49 11.92 12.26
C PHE A 329 22.31 12.86 11.98
N LEU A 330 22.54 14.16 12.14
CA LEU A 330 21.65 15.21 11.64
C LEU A 330 21.76 15.33 10.10
N TYR A 331 20.74 15.95 9.48
CA TYR A 331 20.67 16.07 8.01
C TYR A 331 21.92 16.73 7.37
N GLY A 332 22.49 17.72 8.04
CA GLY A 332 23.72 18.40 7.58
C GLY A 332 24.97 17.51 7.62
N GLU A 333 25.07 16.62 8.61
CA GLU A 333 26.19 15.68 8.80
C GLU A 333 26.08 14.48 7.85
N MET A 334 24.86 14.01 7.60
CA MET A 334 24.59 12.93 6.65
C MET A 334 25.01 13.29 5.22
N ARG A 335 24.87 14.56 4.81
CA ARG A 335 25.44 15.10 3.55
C ARG A 335 26.97 15.05 3.48
N GLN A 336 27.68 14.96 4.60
CA GLN A 336 29.15 14.92 4.65
C GLN A 336 29.67 13.47 4.73
N GLY A 337 29.00 12.60 5.50
CA GLY A 337 29.43 11.21 5.72
C GLY A 337 28.94 10.15 4.71
N GLY A 338 28.37 10.53 3.57
CA GLY A 338 28.17 9.62 2.43
C GLY A 338 27.19 8.45 2.61
N GLY A 339 26.19 8.56 3.50
CA GLY A 339 25.13 7.55 3.64
C GLY A 339 23.88 7.92 2.85
N THR A 340 23.32 6.99 2.07
CA THR A 340 22.08 7.23 1.31
C THR A 340 20.83 6.91 2.14
N PRO A 341 19.87 7.84 2.30
CA PRO A 341 18.59 7.56 2.95
C PRO A 341 17.68 6.65 2.12
N GLY A 342 16.86 5.86 2.81
CA GLY A 342 15.90 4.92 2.25
C GLY A 342 16.25 3.46 2.55
N ALA A 343 15.24 2.60 2.48
CA ALA A 343 15.36 1.16 2.66
C ALA A 343 14.28 0.42 1.86
N ASP A 344 14.71 -0.64 1.19
CA ASP A 344 13.84 -1.58 0.48
C ASP A 344 13.01 -2.41 1.47
N LEU A 345 11.68 -2.31 1.38
CA LEU A 345 10.72 -2.98 2.26
C LEU A 345 10.77 -4.51 2.17
N ILE A 346 11.13 -5.08 1.01
CA ILE A 346 11.17 -6.53 0.78
C ILE A 346 12.50 -7.09 1.28
N ARG A 347 13.62 -6.41 0.99
CA ARG A 347 14.97 -6.85 1.35
C ARG A 347 15.31 -6.66 2.83
N HIS A 348 14.69 -5.70 3.51
CA HIS A 348 15.03 -5.32 4.90
C HIS A 348 13.84 -5.44 5.88
N ALA A 349 12.88 -6.34 5.61
CA ALA A 349 11.68 -6.46 6.45
C ALA A 349 11.98 -6.81 7.93
N PRO A 350 12.85 -7.79 8.26
CA PRO A 350 13.25 -8.06 9.66
C PRO A 350 13.88 -6.83 10.34
N GLU A 351 14.77 -6.16 9.61
CA GLU A 351 15.55 -5.01 10.05
C GLU A 351 14.63 -3.82 10.39
N LEU A 352 13.71 -3.49 9.47
CA LEU A 352 12.76 -2.40 9.62
C LEU A 352 11.78 -2.68 10.78
N ALA A 353 11.30 -3.91 10.93
CA ALA A 353 10.45 -4.28 12.07
C ALA A 353 11.18 -4.12 13.42
N LYS A 354 12.44 -4.57 13.51
CA LYS A 354 13.32 -4.42 14.70
C LYS A 354 13.75 -2.97 14.95
N TRP A 355 13.67 -2.09 13.95
CA TRP A 355 14.00 -0.66 14.03
C TRP A 355 12.78 0.19 14.46
N ILE A 356 11.63 0.01 13.80
CA ILE A 356 10.35 0.68 14.12
C ILE A 356 9.93 0.41 15.56
N THR A 357 10.10 -0.82 16.04
CA THR A 357 9.74 -1.20 17.42
C THR A 357 10.57 -0.45 18.47
N LYS A 358 11.84 -0.15 18.20
CA LYS A 358 12.76 0.57 19.11
C LYS A 358 12.64 2.09 19.04
N LEU A 359 12.17 2.65 17.93
CA LEU A 359 12.01 4.10 17.75
C LEU A 359 10.88 4.67 18.61
N LEU A 360 11.16 5.71 19.40
CA LEU A 360 10.15 6.45 20.18
C LEU A 360 9.18 5.54 20.97
N PRO A 361 9.68 4.69 21.89
CA PRO A 361 8.90 3.60 22.50
C PRO A 361 7.64 4.09 23.24
N ASN A 362 7.69 5.30 23.83
CA ASN A 362 6.60 5.88 24.62
C ASN A 362 5.54 6.61 23.78
N LYS A 363 5.59 6.53 22.44
CA LYS A 363 4.59 7.11 21.53
C LYS A 363 3.65 6.03 20.98
N ARG A 364 2.42 6.42 20.62
CA ARG A 364 1.52 5.54 19.85
C ARG A 364 1.97 5.52 18.40
N LEU A 365 2.07 4.34 17.77
CA LEU A 365 2.37 4.24 16.34
C LEU A 365 1.07 4.19 15.53
N VAL A 366 1.07 4.84 14.38
CA VAL A 366 0.10 4.62 13.30
C VAL A 366 0.85 4.00 12.13
N LEU A 367 0.66 2.71 11.88
CA LEU A 367 1.41 1.98 10.85
C LEU A 367 0.68 2.04 9.51
N CYS A 368 1.11 2.96 8.64
CA CYS A 368 0.52 3.22 7.33
C CYS A 368 1.16 2.33 6.26
N ASN A 369 0.46 1.27 5.85
CA ASN A 369 0.81 0.38 4.75
C ASN A 369 0.35 0.98 3.42
N LEU A 370 1.25 1.70 2.75
CA LEU A 370 0.99 2.50 1.55
C LEU A 370 1.60 1.90 0.27
N ALA A 371 2.69 1.14 0.43
CA ALA A 371 3.44 0.56 -0.67
C ALA A 371 2.58 -0.37 -1.54
N THR A 372 2.75 -0.25 -2.86
CA THR A 372 2.06 -1.04 -3.87
C THR A 372 2.99 -1.27 -5.06
N SER A 373 3.04 -2.51 -5.53
CA SER A 373 3.73 -2.97 -6.74
C SER A 373 2.82 -3.94 -7.50
N PHE A 374 3.21 -4.33 -8.72
CA PHE A 374 2.43 -5.20 -9.60
C PHE A 374 3.14 -6.54 -9.84
N GLY A 375 2.43 -7.53 -10.40
CA GLY A 375 2.99 -8.85 -10.66
C GLY A 375 3.47 -9.58 -9.39
N GLU A 376 4.50 -10.41 -9.52
CA GLU A 376 5.07 -11.26 -8.45
C GLU A 376 5.51 -10.45 -7.23
N GLU A 377 6.10 -9.28 -7.45
CA GLU A 377 6.57 -8.38 -6.40
C GLU A 377 5.44 -7.91 -5.49
N SER A 378 4.20 -7.81 -6.00
CA SER A 378 3.02 -7.41 -5.22
C SER A 378 2.76 -8.34 -4.04
N VAL A 379 2.96 -9.65 -4.23
CA VAL A 379 2.80 -10.64 -3.15
C VAL A 379 3.96 -10.57 -2.17
N ARG A 380 5.19 -10.36 -2.65
CA ARG A 380 6.38 -10.24 -1.78
C ARG A 380 6.35 -8.97 -0.93
N LEU A 381 5.89 -7.86 -1.50
CA LEU A 381 5.68 -6.60 -0.80
C LEU A 381 4.56 -6.73 0.25
N ALA A 382 3.46 -7.40 -0.10
CA ALA A 382 2.38 -7.70 0.84
C ALA A 382 2.84 -8.63 1.99
N ALA A 383 3.63 -9.67 1.70
CA ALA A 383 4.20 -10.55 2.71
C ALA A 383 5.20 -9.85 3.63
N ALA A 384 6.07 -8.99 3.09
CA ALA A 384 7.02 -8.20 3.86
C ALA A 384 6.31 -7.21 4.81
N THR A 385 5.31 -6.48 4.28
CA THR A 385 4.51 -5.53 5.08
C THR A 385 3.58 -6.22 6.08
N ASP A 386 3.08 -7.43 5.79
CA ASP A 386 2.39 -8.30 6.74
C ASP A 386 3.28 -8.63 7.95
N LEU A 387 4.50 -9.12 7.70
CA LEU A 387 5.43 -9.55 8.73
C LEU A 387 5.94 -8.37 9.58
N ILE A 388 6.20 -7.21 8.96
CA ILE A 388 6.47 -5.96 9.70
C ILE A 388 5.27 -5.59 10.57
N THR A 389 4.06 -5.59 10.02
CA THR A 389 2.83 -5.24 10.77
C THR A 389 2.63 -6.17 11.96
N LYS A 390 2.74 -7.48 11.76
CA LYS A 390 2.65 -8.50 12.80
C LYS A 390 3.67 -8.27 13.92
N TYR A 391 4.96 -8.16 13.57
CA TYR A 391 6.04 -7.99 14.57
C TYR A 391 5.91 -6.67 15.34
N VAL A 392 5.57 -5.57 14.66
CA VAL A 392 5.38 -4.26 15.30
C VAL A 392 4.20 -4.31 16.28
N CYS A 393 3.06 -4.89 15.89
CA CYS A 393 1.88 -5.00 16.75
C CYS A 393 2.12 -5.94 17.95
N GLU A 394 2.78 -7.08 17.74
CA GLU A 394 3.13 -8.04 18.80
C GLU A 394 4.11 -7.46 19.84
N LYS A 395 5.01 -6.53 19.43
CA LYS A 395 5.92 -5.84 20.36
C LYS A 395 5.36 -4.51 20.89
N ARG A 396 4.36 -3.91 20.24
CA ARG A 396 3.72 -2.62 20.62
C ARG A 396 2.20 -2.74 20.48
N PRO A 397 1.49 -3.31 21.48
CA PRO A 397 0.05 -3.58 21.40
C PRO A 397 -0.83 -2.34 21.17
N THR A 398 -0.35 -1.14 21.50
CA THR A 398 -1.06 0.13 21.27
C THR A 398 -0.92 0.67 19.83
N THR A 399 -0.32 -0.08 18.92
CA THR A 399 -0.18 0.31 17.50
C THR A 399 -1.55 0.36 16.82
N GLU A 400 -1.85 1.49 16.20
CA GLU A 400 -2.96 1.69 15.25
C GLU A 400 -2.46 1.38 13.84
N ILE A 401 -3.32 0.92 12.94
CA ILE A 401 -2.91 0.46 11.60
C ILE A 401 -3.73 1.19 10.55
N SER A 402 -3.10 1.55 9.43
CA SER A 402 -3.79 2.03 8.24
C SER A 402 -3.36 1.23 7.01
N TYR A 403 -4.34 0.84 6.19
CA TYR A 403 -4.15 0.28 4.86
C TYR A 403 -4.91 1.14 3.85
N ILE A 404 -4.29 1.40 2.70
CA ILE A 404 -4.99 1.88 1.52
C ILE A 404 -5.34 0.66 0.65
N LEU A 405 -6.63 0.41 0.46
CA LEU A 405 -7.11 -0.75 -0.28
C LEU A 405 -7.55 -0.38 -1.71
N SER A 406 -7.24 -1.26 -2.66
CA SER A 406 -7.73 -1.21 -4.04
C SER A 406 -9.25 -1.38 -4.09
N PRO A 407 -9.98 -0.62 -4.93
CA PRO A 407 -11.40 -0.85 -5.25
C PRO A 407 -11.59 -1.90 -6.36
N ASN A 408 -10.47 -2.34 -6.95
CA ASN A 408 -10.32 -3.33 -8.01
C ASN A 408 -9.75 -4.61 -7.36
N ASN A 409 -10.68 -5.52 -7.01
CA ASN A 409 -10.47 -6.83 -6.42
C ASN A 409 -11.80 -7.62 -6.50
N VAL A 410 -11.91 -8.78 -5.85
CA VAL A 410 -13.23 -9.27 -5.41
C VAL A 410 -13.55 -8.69 -4.04
N HIS A 411 -14.79 -8.23 -3.84
CA HIS A 411 -15.28 -7.65 -2.58
C HIS A 411 -16.65 -8.22 -2.19
N ALA A 412 -16.88 -8.37 -0.89
CA ALA A 412 -18.23 -8.41 -0.36
C ALA A 412 -18.76 -6.97 -0.21
N VAL A 413 -19.93 -6.69 -0.78
CA VAL A 413 -20.61 -5.38 -0.79
C VAL A 413 -22.03 -5.52 -0.24
N THR A 414 -22.69 -4.41 0.11
CA THR A 414 -24.06 -4.47 0.63
C THR A 414 -25.07 -4.77 -0.47
N LYS A 415 -26.21 -5.32 -0.06
CA LYS A 415 -27.42 -5.43 -0.88
C LYS A 415 -27.77 -4.12 -1.60
N GLU A 416 -27.67 -2.98 -0.91
CA GLU A 416 -27.94 -1.64 -1.48
C GLU A 416 -27.04 -1.31 -2.68
N MET A 417 -25.72 -1.61 -2.61
CA MET A 417 -24.80 -1.38 -3.73
C MET A 417 -25.12 -2.26 -4.95
N ALA A 418 -25.59 -3.49 -4.71
CA ALA A 418 -26.03 -4.39 -5.76
C ALA A 418 -27.35 -3.93 -6.42
N GLU A 419 -28.32 -3.49 -5.62
CA GLU A 419 -29.62 -2.96 -6.09
C GLU A 419 -29.45 -1.65 -6.86
N ASP A 420 -28.54 -0.77 -6.42
CA ASP A 420 -28.18 0.46 -7.13
C ASP A 420 -27.48 0.17 -8.47
N ALA A 421 -26.59 -0.82 -8.51
CA ALA A 421 -25.94 -1.25 -9.75
C ALA A 421 -26.91 -1.92 -10.74
N GLU A 422 -27.90 -2.68 -10.25
CA GLU A 422 -28.97 -3.29 -11.05
C GLU A 422 -29.95 -2.22 -11.58
N MET A 423 -30.37 -1.28 -10.74
CA MET A 423 -31.19 -0.12 -11.13
C MET A 423 -30.53 0.65 -12.28
N ARG A 424 -29.23 0.97 -12.16
CA ARG A 424 -28.47 1.64 -13.22
C ARG A 424 -28.41 0.81 -14.50
N LEU A 425 -28.37 -0.53 -14.43
CA LEU A 425 -28.44 -1.38 -15.62
C LEU A 425 -29.74 -1.15 -16.42
N HIS A 426 -30.86 -0.94 -15.73
CA HIS A 426 -32.17 -0.71 -16.33
C HIS A 426 -32.38 0.73 -16.82
N GLU A 427 -31.92 1.74 -16.07
CA GLU A 427 -32.02 3.17 -16.43
C GLU A 427 -31.03 3.60 -17.53
N ASN A 428 -30.15 2.69 -17.94
CA ASN A 428 -29.00 2.92 -18.81
C ASN A 428 -29.24 3.76 -20.09
N PRO A 429 -28.26 4.60 -20.48
CA PRO A 429 -28.27 5.37 -21.73
C PRO A 429 -28.50 4.51 -22.99
N ARG A 430 -29.09 5.13 -24.03
CA ARG A 430 -29.35 4.48 -25.33
C ARG A 430 -28.09 3.86 -25.97
N TRP A 431 -26.89 4.38 -25.67
CA TRP A 431 -25.64 3.87 -26.22
C TRP A 431 -25.13 2.61 -25.48
N HIS A 432 -25.48 2.37 -24.21
CA HIS A 432 -25.23 1.07 -23.58
C HIS A 432 -26.01 -0.03 -24.32
N ARG A 433 -27.24 0.25 -24.79
CA ARG A 433 -28.05 -0.72 -25.56
C ARG A 433 -27.40 -1.12 -26.89
N LEU A 434 -26.62 -0.22 -27.51
CA LEU A 434 -25.83 -0.53 -28.70
C LEU A 434 -24.69 -1.50 -28.39
N PHE A 435 -24.00 -1.34 -27.26
CA PHE A 435 -22.97 -2.30 -26.82
C PHE A 435 -23.56 -3.59 -26.25
N ASN A 436 -24.73 -3.58 -25.60
CA ASN A 436 -25.41 -4.79 -25.13
C ASN A 436 -25.85 -5.73 -26.28
N SER A 437 -25.88 -5.24 -27.53
CA SER A 437 -26.05 -6.08 -28.73
C SER A 437 -24.79 -6.94 -29.02
N PHE A 438 -23.68 -6.66 -28.35
CA PHE A 438 -22.42 -7.41 -28.38
C PHE A 438 -22.11 -7.91 -26.95
N PRO A 439 -22.60 -9.08 -26.53
CA PRO A 439 -22.58 -9.52 -25.12
C PRO A 439 -21.18 -9.73 -24.53
N THR A 440 -20.12 -9.67 -25.35
CA THR A 440 -18.71 -9.68 -24.92
C THR A 440 -18.12 -8.29 -24.66
N LEU A 441 -18.80 -7.20 -25.03
CA LEU A 441 -18.31 -5.83 -24.87
C LEU A 441 -18.84 -5.13 -23.62
N LEU A 442 -20.07 -5.42 -23.17
CA LEU A 442 -20.56 -5.01 -21.86
C LEU A 442 -21.19 -6.23 -21.18
N VAL A 443 -20.49 -6.78 -20.19
CA VAL A 443 -20.99 -7.88 -19.36
C VAL A 443 -21.66 -7.27 -18.14
N PRO A 444 -22.96 -7.52 -17.86
CA PRO A 444 -23.62 -7.02 -16.66
C PRO A 444 -22.89 -7.50 -15.40
N SER A 445 -22.83 -6.66 -14.35
CA SER A 445 -22.12 -6.99 -13.10
C SER A 445 -22.63 -8.29 -12.45
N ASN A 446 -21.82 -8.91 -11.59
CA ASN A 446 -22.18 -10.11 -10.85
C ASN A 446 -22.93 -9.84 -9.54
N THR A 447 -22.88 -8.60 -9.02
CA THR A 447 -23.34 -8.24 -7.67
C THR A 447 -24.76 -8.66 -7.30
N TRP A 448 -25.72 -8.58 -8.23
CA TRP A 448 -27.11 -9.00 -7.98
C TRP A 448 -27.44 -10.43 -8.47
N LYS A 449 -26.54 -11.10 -9.22
CA LYS A 449 -26.83 -12.41 -9.84
C LYS A 449 -26.97 -13.55 -8.85
N TYR A 450 -26.27 -13.47 -7.72
CA TYR A 450 -26.18 -14.54 -6.73
C TYR A 450 -26.39 -13.97 -5.33
N PRO A 451 -27.64 -13.93 -4.81
CA PRO A 451 -27.86 -13.76 -3.38
C PRO A 451 -27.19 -14.91 -2.63
N LEU A 452 -26.54 -14.59 -1.52
CA LEU A 452 -25.90 -15.57 -0.65
C LEU A 452 -26.91 -16.07 0.39
N GLU A 453 -26.85 -17.36 0.73
CA GLU A 453 -27.62 -17.92 1.83
C GLU A 453 -27.04 -17.38 3.17
N GLY A 454 -27.90 -17.13 4.16
CA GLY A 454 -27.51 -16.62 5.48
C GLY A 454 -27.04 -15.16 5.57
N THR A 455 -26.92 -14.40 4.46
CA THR A 455 -26.37 -13.03 4.51
C THR A 455 -26.92 -12.04 3.46
N ASP A 456 -27.06 -10.78 3.86
CA ASP A 456 -27.37 -9.64 2.97
C ASP A 456 -26.15 -9.12 2.18
N LEU A 457 -24.96 -9.69 2.41
CA LEU A 457 -23.78 -9.43 1.58
C LEU A 457 -23.94 -9.96 0.15
N ARG A 458 -23.27 -9.30 -0.79
CA ARG A 458 -23.27 -9.60 -2.22
C ARG A 458 -21.83 -9.60 -2.74
N ILE A 459 -21.54 -10.40 -3.77
CA ILE A 459 -20.17 -10.53 -4.30
C ILE A 459 -19.99 -9.67 -5.54
N LEU A 460 -19.06 -8.71 -5.46
CA LEU A 460 -18.58 -7.91 -6.57
C LEU A 460 -17.27 -8.48 -7.09
N ASN A 461 -17.17 -8.67 -8.40
CA ASN A 461 -15.91 -8.80 -9.12
C ASN A 461 -15.60 -7.49 -9.86
N SER A 462 -14.62 -6.74 -9.34
CA SER A 462 -14.06 -5.55 -9.99
C SER A 462 -12.60 -5.74 -10.42
N ILE A 463 -12.14 -7.00 -10.58
CA ILE A 463 -10.78 -7.32 -10.99
C ILE A 463 -10.50 -6.78 -12.41
N SER A 464 -9.37 -6.10 -12.56
CA SER A 464 -8.74 -5.90 -13.86
C SER A 464 -7.72 -7.01 -14.10
N LEU A 465 -7.96 -7.85 -15.10
CA LEU A 465 -7.07 -8.95 -15.49
C LEU A 465 -5.64 -8.46 -15.81
N ASN A 466 -5.48 -7.19 -16.21
CA ASN A 466 -4.19 -6.53 -16.44
C ASN A 466 -3.26 -6.53 -15.22
N HIS A 467 -3.81 -6.43 -14.00
CA HIS A 467 -2.99 -6.45 -12.78
C HIS A 467 -2.53 -7.87 -12.40
N GLY A 468 -3.24 -8.88 -12.93
CA GLY A 468 -2.95 -10.30 -12.74
C GLY A 468 -3.26 -10.85 -11.35
N SER A 469 -3.24 -12.18 -11.25
CA SER A 469 -3.57 -12.93 -10.03
C SER A 469 -2.70 -12.57 -8.83
N HIS A 470 -1.42 -12.24 -9.05
CA HIS A 470 -0.48 -11.88 -7.99
C HIS A 470 -0.85 -10.57 -7.29
N PHE A 471 -1.28 -9.53 -8.03
CA PHE A 471 -1.76 -8.29 -7.43
C PHE A 471 -3.04 -8.52 -6.60
N ALA A 472 -3.97 -9.32 -7.12
CA ALA A 472 -5.24 -9.62 -6.45
C ALA A 472 -4.99 -10.34 -5.10
N LEU A 473 -4.09 -11.32 -5.05
CA LEU A 473 -3.66 -11.92 -3.77
C LEU A 473 -2.91 -10.92 -2.88
N GLY A 474 -2.01 -10.10 -3.43
CA GLY A 474 -1.31 -9.04 -2.68
C GLY A 474 -2.29 -8.09 -1.96
N GLN A 475 -3.42 -7.78 -2.58
CA GLN A 475 -4.49 -6.99 -1.97
C GLN A 475 -5.33 -7.77 -0.94
N VAL A 476 -5.60 -9.05 -1.16
CA VAL A 476 -6.29 -9.90 -0.16
C VAL A 476 -5.43 -10.15 1.08
N ILE A 477 -4.10 -10.24 0.95
CA ILE A 477 -3.17 -10.33 2.09
C ILE A 477 -3.30 -9.12 3.03
N LYS A 478 -3.39 -7.90 2.46
CA LYS A 478 -3.66 -6.67 3.23
C LYS A 478 -5.00 -6.76 3.99
N MET A 479 -6.04 -7.26 3.34
CA MET A 479 -7.37 -7.46 3.95
C MET A 479 -7.34 -8.50 5.09
N TRP A 480 -6.71 -9.66 4.88
CA TRP A 480 -6.57 -10.70 5.90
C TRP A 480 -5.88 -10.17 7.15
N ARG A 481 -4.74 -9.46 7.02
CA ARG A 481 -4.06 -8.89 8.19
C ARG A 481 -4.89 -7.80 8.88
N ALA A 482 -5.59 -6.95 8.12
CA ALA A 482 -6.49 -5.94 8.68
C ALA A 482 -7.55 -6.56 9.61
N MET A 483 -8.27 -7.59 9.15
CA MET A 483 -9.28 -8.29 9.96
C MET A 483 -8.68 -8.93 11.22
N ILE A 484 -7.53 -9.59 11.11
CA ILE A 484 -6.89 -10.29 12.25
C ILE A 484 -6.35 -9.30 13.28
N MET A 485 -5.84 -8.14 12.87
CA MET A 485 -5.38 -7.11 13.81
C MET A 485 -6.58 -6.41 14.48
N TYR A 486 -7.65 -6.13 13.74
CA TYR A 486 -8.90 -5.61 14.29
C TYR A 486 -9.48 -6.55 15.35
N ALA A 487 -9.57 -7.85 15.05
CA ALA A 487 -10.03 -8.87 15.98
C ALA A 487 -9.13 -9.03 17.22
N LYS A 488 -7.85 -8.66 17.13
CA LYS A 488 -6.91 -8.58 18.27
C LYS A 488 -7.01 -7.29 19.09
N GLY A 489 -7.93 -6.38 18.76
CA GLY A 489 -8.17 -5.15 19.52
C GLY A 489 -7.44 -3.90 19.00
N HIS A 490 -6.74 -3.99 17.87
CA HIS A 490 -6.09 -2.82 17.25
C HIS A 490 -7.12 -1.96 16.50
N VAL A 491 -6.95 -0.63 16.51
CA VAL A 491 -7.66 0.26 15.59
C VAL A 491 -7.10 0.05 14.18
N VAL A 492 -7.96 -0.22 13.20
CA VAL A 492 -7.57 -0.53 11.82
C VAL A 492 -8.38 0.30 10.82
N SER A 493 -7.75 1.31 10.23
CA SER A 493 -8.29 2.09 9.12
C SER A 493 -7.99 1.40 7.79
N ALA A 494 -8.93 0.63 7.25
CA ALA A 494 -8.74 -0.19 6.05
C ALA A 494 -9.50 0.36 4.83
N ASN A 495 -9.41 1.68 4.62
CA ASN A 495 -10.26 2.40 3.69
C ASN A 495 -9.90 2.11 2.22
N VAL A 496 -10.92 1.83 1.42
CA VAL A 496 -10.81 1.63 -0.03
C VAL A 496 -10.67 3.00 -0.72
N CYS A 497 -9.62 3.18 -1.52
CA CYS A 497 -9.36 4.42 -2.26
C CYS A 497 -9.96 4.39 -3.68
N PRO A 498 -10.17 5.56 -4.31
CA PRO A 498 -10.69 5.60 -5.67
C PRO A 498 -9.60 5.27 -6.70
N PRO A 499 -9.97 4.81 -7.90
CA PRO A 499 -9.06 4.82 -9.04
C PRO A 499 -8.68 6.26 -9.38
N THR A 500 -7.38 6.51 -9.56
CA THR A 500 -6.86 7.81 -10.01
C THR A 500 -6.12 7.66 -11.33
N ARG A 501 -6.25 8.66 -12.21
CA ARG A 501 -5.67 8.64 -13.57
C ARG A 501 -4.20 8.18 -13.57
N LYS A 502 -3.39 8.86 -12.75
CA LYS A 502 -1.93 8.62 -12.63
C LYS A 502 -1.54 7.22 -12.14
N MET A 503 -2.34 6.59 -11.28
CA MET A 503 -2.02 5.24 -10.76
C MET A 503 -2.25 4.14 -11.80
N MET A 504 -3.11 4.39 -12.79
CA MET A 504 -3.51 3.41 -13.80
C MET A 504 -2.84 3.64 -15.14
N GLU A 505 -2.40 4.87 -15.44
CA GLU A 505 -1.34 5.14 -16.43
C GLU A 505 -0.08 4.30 -16.15
N THR A 506 0.35 4.20 -14.89
CA THR A 506 1.52 3.40 -14.47
C THR A 506 1.29 1.88 -14.42
N ALA A 507 0.10 1.39 -14.76
CA ALA A 507 -0.24 -0.05 -14.73
C ALA A 507 -0.45 -0.65 -16.14
N ALA A 508 -0.15 0.11 -17.20
CA ALA A 508 -0.62 -0.15 -18.56
C ALA A 508 0.48 -0.62 -19.55
N ASP A 509 1.24 -1.67 -19.21
CA ASP A 509 2.20 -2.29 -20.14
C ASP A 509 1.52 -2.82 -21.42
N ASN A 510 0.25 -3.23 -21.33
CA ASN A 510 -0.52 -3.74 -22.48
C ASN A 510 -1.64 -2.78 -22.89
N VAL A 511 -1.32 -1.91 -23.85
CA VAL A 511 -2.20 -0.85 -24.40
C VAL A 511 -3.53 -1.38 -24.94
N PHE A 512 -3.66 -2.67 -25.30
CA PHE A 512 -4.93 -3.19 -25.83
C PHE A 512 -6.02 -3.40 -24.75
N PHE A 513 -5.64 -3.67 -23.50
CA PHE A 513 -6.60 -3.95 -22.41
C PHE A 513 -6.68 -2.88 -21.31
N SER A 514 -5.86 -1.81 -21.39
CA SER A 514 -6.04 -0.63 -20.53
C SER A 514 -7.48 -0.10 -20.61
N VAL A 515 -8.10 0.25 -19.49
CA VAL A 515 -9.39 0.96 -19.48
C VAL A 515 -9.10 2.44 -19.67
N ASP A 516 -9.73 3.09 -20.64
CA ASP A 516 -9.58 4.54 -20.82
C ASP A 516 -10.40 5.26 -19.76
N PHE A 517 -9.76 5.84 -18.75
CA PHE A 517 -10.49 6.36 -17.60
C PHE A 517 -11.30 7.62 -17.90
N ASP A 518 -10.88 8.47 -18.85
CA ASP A 518 -11.73 9.58 -19.27
C ASP A 518 -12.94 9.08 -20.07
N GLY A 519 -12.79 8.00 -20.87
CA GLY A 519 -13.88 7.34 -21.59
C GLY A 519 -14.82 6.46 -20.74
N VAL A 520 -14.34 5.85 -19.64
CA VAL A 520 -15.15 4.97 -18.78
C VAL A 520 -16.10 5.74 -17.88
N GLN A 521 -15.78 7.00 -17.55
CA GLN A 521 -16.65 7.90 -16.78
C GLN A 521 -18.00 8.20 -17.45
N HIS A 522 -18.18 7.87 -18.74
CA HIS A 522 -19.50 7.91 -19.36
C HIS A 522 -20.46 6.84 -18.81
N ILE A 523 -19.94 5.80 -18.16
CA ILE A 523 -20.69 4.76 -17.45
C ILE A 523 -20.88 5.22 -16.00
N THR A 524 -22.02 5.84 -15.73
CA THR A 524 -22.45 6.20 -14.37
C THR A 524 -22.43 4.95 -13.46
N PRO A 525 -21.85 5.00 -12.23
CA PRO A 525 -21.40 6.18 -11.49
C PRO A 525 -19.88 6.36 -11.45
N ILE A 526 -19.12 5.92 -12.46
CA ILE A 526 -17.65 5.92 -12.38
C ILE A 526 -17.09 7.35 -12.48
N VAL A 527 -16.15 7.69 -11.58
CA VAL A 527 -15.44 8.97 -11.55
C VAL A 527 -13.92 8.72 -11.54
N SER A 528 -13.20 9.42 -12.41
CA SER A 528 -11.73 9.44 -12.46
C SER A 528 -11.22 10.44 -11.43
N PHE A 529 -10.80 9.95 -10.26
CA PHE A 529 -10.37 10.86 -9.21
C PHE A 529 -9.01 11.52 -9.52
N ASP A 530 -8.87 12.78 -9.10
CA ASP A 530 -7.56 13.42 -9.02
C ASP A 530 -6.74 12.84 -7.86
N ILE A 531 -5.42 12.78 -8.03
CA ILE A 531 -4.49 12.21 -7.06
C ILE A 531 -4.32 13.08 -5.81
N LEU A 532 -4.38 14.41 -5.91
CA LEU A 532 -4.28 15.30 -4.76
C LEU A 532 -5.58 15.26 -3.95
N ALA A 533 -6.73 15.27 -4.63
CA ALA A 533 -8.02 15.08 -3.97
C ALA A 533 -8.09 13.73 -3.22
N SER A 534 -7.64 12.66 -3.85
CA SER A 534 -7.61 11.31 -3.27
C SER A 534 -6.65 11.22 -2.08
N LYS A 535 -5.43 11.74 -2.19
CA LYS A 535 -4.47 11.86 -1.06
C LYS A 535 -5.13 12.54 0.15
N SER A 536 -5.76 13.69 -0.06
CA SER A 536 -6.36 14.47 1.01
C SER A 536 -7.56 13.78 1.65
N LEU A 537 -8.44 13.16 0.85
CA LEU A 537 -9.60 12.41 1.36
C LEU A 537 -9.17 11.16 2.13
N MET A 538 -8.27 10.33 1.59
CA MET A 538 -7.79 9.13 2.29
C MET A 538 -7.01 9.48 3.57
N ALA A 539 -6.24 10.58 3.57
CA ALA A 539 -5.59 11.08 4.78
C ALA A 539 -6.61 11.55 5.83
N ALA A 540 -7.70 12.23 5.43
CA ALA A 540 -8.77 12.61 6.35
C ALA A 540 -9.47 11.38 6.94
N LEU A 541 -9.79 10.36 6.14
CA LEU A 541 -10.41 9.12 6.64
C LEU A 541 -9.47 8.35 7.61
N MET A 542 -8.16 8.29 7.31
CA MET A 542 -7.17 7.73 8.24
C MET A 542 -7.10 8.51 9.56
N LEU A 543 -7.09 9.85 9.51
CA LEU A 543 -7.05 10.68 10.71
C LEU A 543 -8.34 10.53 11.52
N HIS A 544 -9.50 10.48 10.87
CA HIS A 544 -10.79 10.19 11.50
C HIS A 544 -10.75 8.86 12.26
N ASP A 545 -10.41 7.77 11.57
CA ASP A 545 -10.46 6.42 12.12
C ASP A 545 -9.50 6.22 13.29
N THR A 546 -8.36 6.92 13.27
CA THR A 546 -7.36 6.86 14.34
C THR A 546 -7.63 7.87 15.47
N SER A 547 -8.43 8.92 15.27
CA SER A 547 -8.74 9.92 16.31
C SER A 547 -10.12 9.74 16.95
N ASN A 548 -11.04 9.03 16.30
CA ASN A 548 -12.42 8.85 16.75
C ASN A 548 -12.61 7.48 17.42
N GLU A 549 -12.63 7.46 18.75
CA GLU A 549 -12.88 6.22 19.52
C GLU A 549 -14.25 5.59 19.22
N ASN A 550 -15.22 6.37 18.71
CA ASN A 550 -16.58 5.94 18.36
C ASN A 550 -16.79 5.89 16.83
N CYS A 551 -15.86 5.22 16.14
CA CYS A 551 -15.97 4.81 14.74
C CYS A 551 -16.09 3.27 14.61
N CYS A 552 -16.29 2.75 13.39
CA CYS A 552 -16.29 1.31 13.12
C CYS A 552 -14.87 0.71 13.10
N SER A 553 -13.86 1.50 12.72
CA SER A 553 -12.43 1.13 12.65
C SER A 553 -11.78 0.86 14.02
N ASN A 554 -12.46 1.16 15.12
CA ASN A 554 -12.07 0.78 16.49
C ASN A 554 -12.89 -0.45 16.96
N PRO A 555 -12.27 -1.62 17.24
CA PRO A 555 -12.98 -2.83 17.70
C PRO A 555 -13.60 -2.71 19.11
N LEU A 556 -13.16 -1.74 19.91
CA LEU A 556 -13.72 -1.45 21.24
C LEU A 556 -14.94 -0.52 21.20
N SER A 557 -15.28 0.00 20.02
CA SER A 557 -16.41 0.91 19.78
C SER A 557 -17.76 0.22 19.91
N SER A 558 -18.79 0.97 20.30
CA SER A 558 -20.19 0.53 20.19
C SER A 558 -20.66 0.40 18.74
N LYS A 559 -19.90 0.94 17.77
CA LYS A 559 -20.12 0.80 16.31
C LYS A 559 -19.17 -0.21 15.65
N LYS A 560 -18.56 -1.11 16.42
CA LYS A 560 -17.72 -2.19 15.86
C LYS A 560 -18.48 -2.99 14.80
N VAL A 561 -17.75 -3.55 13.83
CA VAL A 561 -18.34 -4.32 12.72
C VAL A 561 -18.99 -5.62 13.21
N ALA A 562 -20.01 -6.10 12.49
CA ALA A 562 -20.69 -7.34 12.79
C ALA A 562 -20.02 -8.54 12.11
N HIS A 563 -19.59 -8.35 10.85
CA HIS A 563 -18.81 -9.30 10.08
C HIS A 563 -17.41 -8.72 9.76
N PRO A 564 -16.33 -9.52 9.70
CA PRO A 564 -14.99 -8.98 9.47
C PRO A 564 -14.83 -8.24 8.13
N LEU A 565 -15.63 -8.60 7.11
CA LEU A 565 -15.60 -7.95 5.80
C LEU A 565 -16.23 -6.54 5.79
N ASP A 566 -17.12 -6.21 6.73
CA ASP A 566 -17.77 -4.87 6.80
C ASP A 566 -16.72 -3.75 7.04
N LEU A 567 -15.55 -4.12 7.56
CA LEU A 567 -14.40 -3.24 7.81
C LEU A 567 -13.92 -2.54 6.52
N PHE A 568 -14.19 -3.11 5.35
CA PHE A 568 -13.79 -2.58 4.04
C PHE A 568 -14.92 -1.82 3.33
N VAL A 569 -16.16 -2.00 3.78
CA VAL A 569 -17.36 -1.38 3.20
C VAL A 569 -17.59 0.02 3.78
N ASN A 570 -17.38 0.16 5.09
CA ASN A 570 -17.40 1.45 5.77
C ASN A 570 -16.30 2.37 5.22
N ASN A 571 -16.61 3.66 5.11
CA ASN A 571 -15.69 4.69 4.60
C ASN A 571 -15.12 4.42 3.18
N SER A 572 -15.74 3.52 2.40
CA SER A 572 -15.29 3.18 1.05
C SER A 572 -15.43 4.34 0.05
N VAL A 573 -14.35 4.64 -0.65
CA VAL A 573 -14.23 5.68 -1.68
C VAL A 573 -13.99 4.99 -3.04
N HIS A 574 -14.84 4.04 -3.43
CA HIS A 574 -14.58 3.11 -4.54
C HIS A 574 -14.58 3.73 -5.96
N GLY A 575 -14.91 5.01 -6.09
CA GLY A 575 -14.92 5.74 -7.37
C GLY A 575 -16.02 5.31 -8.33
N GLY A 576 -17.06 4.64 -7.84
CA GLY A 576 -18.22 4.17 -8.62
C GLY A 576 -18.09 2.75 -9.14
N LEU A 577 -16.94 2.09 -8.96
CA LEU A 577 -16.72 0.71 -9.43
C LEU A 577 -17.67 -0.28 -8.76
N TRP A 578 -18.01 -0.07 -7.49
CA TRP A 578 -18.85 -1.01 -6.73
C TRP A 578 -20.34 -0.88 -7.02
N ARG A 579 -20.77 0.26 -7.56
CA ARG A 579 -22.14 0.57 -8.00
C ARG A 579 -22.26 0.58 -9.53
N CYS A 580 -21.28 0.00 -10.24
CA CYS A 580 -21.23 -0.05 -11.69
C CYS A 580 -22.16 -1.15 -12.26
N PRO A 581 -23.00 -0.87 -13.29
CA PRO A 581 -23.88 -1.86 -13.89
C PRO A 581 -23.17 -2.94 -14.73
N CYS A 582 -21.84 -2.86 -14.91
CA CYS A 582 -21.07 -3.77 -15.76
C CYS A 582 -19.79 -4.25 -15.05
N LEU A 583 -19.37 -5.49 -15.32
CA LEU A 583 -18.10 -6.02 -14.82
C LEU A 583 -16.93 -5.18 -15.33
N TRP A 584 -16.04 -4.80 -14.42
CA TRP A 584 -14.88 -3.94 -14.70
C TRP A 584 -14.00 -4.48 -15.84
N SER A 585 -13.80 -5.80 -15.88
CA SER A 585 -13.05 -6.52 -16.92
C SER A 585 -13.60 -6.30 -18.34
N SER A 586 -14.90 -6.05 -18.52
CA SER A 586 -15.50 -5.79 -19.84
C SER A 586 -15.27 -4.37 -20.37
N LEU A 587 -14.95 -3.40 -19.50
CA LEU A 587 -14.97 -1.98 -19.84
C LEU A 587 -13.78 -1.49 -20.70
N GLY A 588 -12.77 -2.34 -20.94
CA GLY A 588 -11.55 -1.97 -21.67
C GLY A 588 -11.76 -1.52 -23.12
N MET A 589 -12.66 -2.16 -23.87
CA MET A 589 -12.96 -1.76 -25.26
C MET A 589 -14.02 -0.65 -25.34
N PRO A 590 -15.17 -0.70 -24.62
CA PRO A 590 -16.16 0.38 -24.63
C PRO A 590 -15.57 1.74 -24.25
N SER A 591 -14.75 1.80 -23.18
CA SER A 591 -14.13 3.06 -22.72
C SER A 591 -13.30 3.74 -23.82
N LYS A 592 -12.50 2.99 -24.57
CA LYS A 592 -11.71 3.50 -25.70
C LYS A 592 -12.57 4.00 -26.84
N VAL A 593 -13.66 3.28 -27.17
CA VAL A 593 -14.58 3.75 -28.21
C VAL A 593 -15.23 5.06 -27.77
N MET A 594 -15.68 5.16 -26.52
CA MET A 594 -16.26 6.38 -25.97
C MET A 594 -15.26 7.55 -25.97
N ARG A 595 -14.01 7.34 -25.54
CA ARG A 595 -12.96 8.37 -25.59
C ARG A 595 -12.67 8.87 -27.01
N ASN A 596 -12.62 7.97 -27.99
CA ASN A 596 -12.27 8.36 -29.36
C ASN A 596 -13.46 8.93 -30.17
N THR A 597 -14.70 8.57 -29.81
CA THR A 597 -15.91 8.96 -30.56
C THR A 597 -16.72 10.08 -29.90
N VAL A 598 -16.74 10.17 -28.56
CA VAL A 598 -17.58 11.11 -27.82
C VAL A 598 -16.80 12.33 -27.34
N TRP A 599 -15.64 12.16 -26.66
CA TRP A 599 -14.94 13.28 -26.04
C TRP A 599 -13.41 13.25 -26.18
N LYS A 600 -12.85 14.24 -26.89
CA LYS A 600 -11.43 14.28 -27.26
C LYS A 600 -10.51 14.95 -26.23
N ASP A 601 -11.03 15.81 -25.37
CA ASP A 601 -10.22 16.56 -24.41
C ASP A 601 -10.10 15.84 -23.05
N PRO A 602 -8.90 15.77 -22.45
CA PRO A 602 -8.67 15.07 -21.19
C PRO A 602 -9.12 15.86 -19.96
N GLY A 603 -9.37 15.16 -18.86
CA GLY A 603 -9.68 15.76 -17.55
C GLY A 603 -11.16 16.08 -17.31
N TRP A 604 -12.06 15.48 -18.09
CA TRP A 604 -13.51 15.60 -17.91
C TRP A 604 -13.99 14.96 -16.59
N CYS A 605 -15.10 15.46 -16.05
CA CYS A 605 -15.81 14.92 -14.89
C CYS A 605 -17.32 14.80 -15.22
N PRO A 606 -18.03 13.73 -14.82
CA PRO A 606 -19.43 13.54 -15.19
C PRO A 606 -20.38 14.65 -14.71
N LYS A 607 -21.41 14.92 -15.52
CA LYS A 607 -22.53 15.77 -15.10
C LYS A 607 -23.24 15.10 -13.91
N GLY A 608 -23.31 15.81 -12.79
CA GLY A 608 -23.83 15.29 -11.51
C GLY A 608 -22.79 14.67 -10.58
N ALA A 609 -21.53 14.52 -11.02
CA ALA A 609 -20.41 14.14 -10.15
C ALA A 609 -19.67 15.36 -9.55
N LEU A 610 -20.05 16.59 -9.94
CA LEU A 610 -19.54 17.84 -9.39
C LEU A 610 -20.66 18.61 -8.70
N ALA A 611 -20.36 19.17 -7.52
CA ALA A 611 -21.25 20.11 -6.85
C ALA A 611 -21.44 21.38 -7.73
N PRO A 612 -22.61 22.04 -7.68
CA PRO A 612 -22.81 23.29 -8.41
C PRO A 612 -21.86 24.37 -7.87
N ASN A 613 -21.13 25.03 -8.78
CA ASN A 613 -20.25 26.13 -8.42
C ASN A 613 -21.03 27.28 -7.75
N PRO A 614 -20.47 27.96 -6.74
CA PRO A 614 -20.92 29.31 -6.39
C PRO A 614 -20.71 30.26 -7.57
N PRO A 615 -21.46 31.38 -7.67
CA PRO A 615 -21.22 32.37 -8.72
C PRO A 615 -19.79 32.93 -8.63
N PRO A 616 -19.11 33.20 -9.76
CA PRO A 616 -17.64 33.35 -9.84
C PRO A 616 -17.03 34.59 -9.15
N ASN A 617 -17.79 35.34 -8.37
CA ASN A 617 -17.36 36.55 -7.66
C ASN A 617 -17.17 36.35 -6.14
N THR A 618 -17.30 35.15 -5.59
CA THR A 618 -17.01 34.87 -4.16
C THR A 618 -15.54 34.57 -3.90
N MET A 619 -14.64 35.40 -4.42
CA MET A 619 -13.35 35.61 -3.74
C MET A 619 -13.63 36.49 -2.53
N VAL A 620 -13.71 35.88 -1.36
CA VAL A 620 -13.82 36.60 -0.09
C VAL A 620 -12.48 37.31 0.14
N GLU A 621 -12.46 38.63 -0.02
CA GLU A 621 -11.33 39.43 0.43
C GLU A 621 -11.12 39.22 1.95
N PRO A 622 -9.87 39.14 2.45
CA PRO A 622 -9.59 38.96 3.88
C PRO A 622 -9.85 40.27 4.65
N GLY A 623 -11.12 40.69 4.70
CA GLY A 623 -11.57 41.97 5.23
C GLY A 623 -12.40 41.84 6.51
N LEU A 624 -11.74 42.10 7.64
CA LEU A 624 -12.32 42.57 8.93
C LEU A 624 -13.58 41.87 9.47
N CYS A 625 -13.39 41.14 10.58
CA CYS A 625 -14.46 40.90 11.53
C CYS A 625 -14.93 42.24 12.13
N SER A 626 -16.22 42.58 12.00
CA SER A 626 -16.83 43.70 12.73
C SER A 626 -18.29 43.45 13.10
N ASP A 627 -18.55 43.57 14.40
CA ASP A 627 -19.79 43.37 15.15
C ASP A 627 -21.15 43.74 14.51
N ARG A 628 -22.17 42.97 14.96
CA ARG A 628 -23.62 43.23 15.15
C ARG A 628 -24.46 42.14 14.46
N VAL A 629 -25.27 41.33 15.14
CA VAL A 629 -26.23 41.59 16.25
C VAL A 629 -27.39 42.49 15.82
N ALA A 630 -28.36 41.86 15.14
CA ALA A 630 -29.79 42.16 15.16
C ALA A 630 -30.55 40.87 14.80
#